data_AF-A0A535M4R7-F1
#
_entry.id   AF-A0A535M4R7-F1
#
_cell.length_a   1.000
_cell.length_b   1.000
_cell.length_c   1.000
_cell.angle_alpha   90.00
_cell.angle_beta   90.00
_cell.angle_gamma   90.00
#
_symmetry.space_group_name_H-M   'P 1'
#
loop_
_entity.id
_entity.type
_entity.pdbx_description
1 polymer ?
#
loop_
_entity_poly.entity_id
_entity_poly.type
_entity_poly.pdbx_seq_one_letter_code
_entity_poly.pdbx_strand_id
1 'polypeptide(L)'
;MNMTRPSQPLCRGCGQSINGYYLSALGAAWHPDHFVCATCHQPINNTQFSVREGKPYHTQCYRDRFDLRCAYCHKPITAQYYTHNGASYHLECYQEHIGPRCEYCHKPILGQYYTHEGAFYHSECYRDHVVPRCAYCGKPLMSEYLVDHWGTKYCKEHQGQYPTCAFCGRLVPPQQQDPQSSEHVRCPICRASAVESLPQARAIFQGLMQQLNAQGLQFNNVPLQIELVDRARLAQLLNGRSGVDALGVTTHSTHMLNGQVVRTEVNGIAVLRGLPSTLFRGVCVHELGHA
;
A
#
# COMPACT_ATOMS: atom_id res chain seq x y z
N MET A 1 53.32 80.17 10.60
CA MET A 1 53.11 78.85 9.97
C MET A 1 52.92 77.84 11.10
N ASN A 2 51.68 77.43 11.38
CA ASN A 2 51.42 76.42 12.41
C ASN A 2 51.74 75.03 11.84
N MET A 3 52.81 74.41 12.33
CA MET A 3 53.16 73.03 12.01
C MET A 3 52.32 72.10 12.91
N THR A 4 51.11 71.75 12.47
CA THR A 4 50.32 70.70 13.12
C THR A 4 51.00 69.36 12.86
N ARG A 5 51.52 68.71 13.92
CA ARG A 5 52.00 67.33 13.86
C ARG A 5 50.85 66.41 13.40
N PRO A 6 51.08 65.48 12.46
CA PRO A 6 50.06 64.48 12.12
C PRO A 6 49.68 63.69 13.38
N SER A 7 48.38 63.51 13.62
CA SER A 7 47.88 62.72 14.75
C SER A 7 48.37 61.28 14.63
N GLN A 8 49.01 60.76 15.67
CA GLN A 8 49.44 59.37 15.71
C GLN A 8 48.21 58.45 15.78
N PRO A 9 48.20 57.32 15.05
CA PRO A 9 47.05 56.41 15.06
C PRO A 9 46.87 55.75 16.43
N LEU A 10 45.61 55.61 16.87
CA LEU A 10 45.26 54.90 18.10
C LEU A 10 45.04 53.41 17.80
N CYS A 11 45.62 52.54 18.62
CA CYS A 11 45.41 51.11 18.54
C CYS A 11 43.97 50.75 18.91
N ARG A 12 43.25 50.06 18.02
CA ARG A 12 41.88 49.59 18.29
C ARG A 12 41.79 48.58 19.44
N GLY A 13 42.85 47.80 19.68
CA GLY A 13 42.90 46.78 20.73
C GLY A 13 43.12 47.34 22.14
N CYS A 14 44.01 48.33 22.32
CA CYS A 14 44.34 48.88 23.64
C CYS A 14 43.97 50.36 23.84
N GLY A 15 43.56 51.08 22.79
CA GLY A 15 43.20 52.50 22.83
C GLY A 15 44.37 53.48 22.88
N GLN A 16 45.62 53.00 22.95
CA GLN A 16 46.82 53.85 23.08
C GLN A 16 47.39 54.27 21.72
N SER A 17 48.11 55.39 21.67
CA SER A 17 48.82 55.86 20.48
C SER A 17 49.93 54.90 20.06
N ILE A 18 50.03 54.60 18.77
CA ILE A 18 51.05 53.70 18.24
C ILE A 18 52.27 54.52 17.78
N ASN A 19 53.43 54.20 18.35
CA ASN A 19 54.73 54.74 17.93
C ASN A 19 55.46 53.70 17.07
N GLY A 20 55.75 54.03 15.81
CA GLY A 20 56.49 53.14 14.90
C GLY A 20 55.60 52.32 13.97
N TYR A 21 56.02 51.10 13.65
CA TYR A 21 55.29 50.20 12.74
C TYR A 21 53.97 49.73 13.35
N TYR A 22 52.90 49.75 12.56
CA TYR A 22 51.57 49.33 12.96
C TYR A 22 50.89 48.53 11.85
N LEU A 23 49.94 47.69 12.24
CA LEU A 23 49.09 46.96 11.30
C LEU A 23 47.84 47.79 11.00
N SER A 24 47.52 47.98 9.73
CA SER A 24 46.26 48.57 9.28
C SER A 24 45.33 47.46 8.79
N ALA A 25 44.28 47.16 9.55
CA ALA A 25 43.33 46.10 9.25
C ALA A 25 41.95 46.42 9.85
N LEU A 26 40.88 45.98 9.18
CA LEU A 26 39.49 46.21 9.60
C LEU A 26 39.15 47.71 9.79
N GLY A 27 39.76 48.59 8.97
CA GLY A 27 39.54 50.04 9.03
C GLY A 27 40.15 50.72 10.27
N ALA A 28 41.06 50.05 11.00
CA ALA A 28 41.70 50.60 12.18
C ALA A 28 43.20 50.24 12.25
N ALA A 29 43.93 50.95 13.12
CA ALA A 29 45.33 50.66 13.39
C ALA A 29 45.47 49.74 14.62
N TRP A 30 46.46 48.85 14.59
CA TRP A 30 46.71 47.87 15.64
C TRP A 30 48.20 47.77 15.94
N HIS A 31 48.55 47.60 17.22
CA HIS A 31 49.84 47.01 17.56
C HIS A 31 49.86 45.56 17.03
N PRO A 32 51.00 45.06 16.51
CA PRO A 32 51.13 43.68 16.05
C PRO A 32 50.62 42.65 17.08
N ASP A 33 50.95 42.84 18.35
CA ASP A 33 50.54 41.94 19.45
C ASP A 33 49.05 42.04 19.81
N HIS A 34 48.36 43.11 19.42
CA HIS A 34 46.95 43.33 19.73
C HIS A 34 46.01 42.91 18.59
N PHE A 35 46.56 42.58 17.42
CA PHE A 35 45.79 42.01 16.32
C PHE A 35 45.78 40.48 16.44
N VAL A 36 44.96 39.97 17.36
CA VAL A 36 44.94 38.55 17.75
C VAL A 36 43.73 37.80 17.21
N CYS A 37 43.88 36.50 16.95
CA CYS A 37 42.78 35.64 16.54
C CYS A 37 41.72 35.49 17.63
N ALA A 38 40.45 35.68 17.28
CA ALA A 38 39.33 35.55 18.23
C ALA A 38 39.01 34.10 18.67
N THR A 39 39.74 33.09 18.17
CA THR A 39 39.61 31.68 18.60
C THR A 39 40.76 31.25 19.49
N CYS A 40 42.02 31.43 19.06
CA CYS A 40 43.19 30.94 19.81
C CYS A 40 43.93 32.04 20.61
N HIS A 41 43.52 33.30 20.45
CA HIS A 41 44.10 34.48 21.11
C HIS A 41 45.59 34.74 20.80
N GLN A 42 46.15 34.10 19.77
CA GLN A 42 47.52 34.36 19.30
C GLN A 42 47.55 35.49 18.26
N PRO A 43 48.64 36.29 18.17
CA PRO A 43 48.82 37.31 17.15
C PRO A 43 48.69 36.77 15.72
N ILE A 44 48.10 37.57 14.83
CA ILE A 44 47.98 37.28 13.40
C ILE A 44 49.07 38.06 12.68
N ASN A 45 50.19 37.38 12.44
CA ASN A 45 51.39 37.99 11.84
C ASN A 45 51.43 37.86 10.30
N ASN A 46 50.49 37.12 9.71
CA ASN A 46 50.43 36.85 8.28
C ASN A 46 49.48 37.83 7.58
N THR A 47 49.75 38.15 6.31
CA THR A 47 48.90 39.03 5.50
C THR A 47 47.53 38.43 5.16
N GLN A 48 47.36 37.11 5.31
CA GLN A 48 46.11 36.41 5.07
C GLN A 48 45.42 36.05 6.39
N PHE A 49 44.21 36.56 6.58
CA PHE A 49 43.36 36.26 7.73
C PHE A 49 41.88 36.26 7.30
N SER A 50 41.02 35.62 8.09
CA SER A 50 39.58 35.58 7.86
C SER A 50 38.86 36.46 8.86
N VAL A 51 37.74 37.04 8.46
CA VAL A 51 36.98 37.99 9.28
C VAL A 51 35.53 37.55 9.36
N ARG A 52 34.97 37.52 10.56
CA ARG A 52 33.53 37.34 10.78
C ARG A 52 33.09 38.16 11.96
N GLU A 53 31.97 38.88 11.77
CA GLU A 53 31.39 39.77 12.78
C GLU A 53 32.40 40.79 13.33
N GLY A 54 33.26 41.31 12.46
CA GLY A 54 34.28 42.30 12.82
C GLY A 54 35.47 41.76 13.63
N LYS A 55 35.55 40.44 13.85
CA LYS A 55 36.65 39.79 14.56
C LYS A 55 37.61 39.08 13.59
N PRO A 56 38.94 39.21 13.77
CA PRO A 56 39.91 38.52 12.93
C PRO A 56 40.20 37.11 13.45
N TYR A 57 40.47 36.18 12.52
CA TYR A 57 40.81 34.78 12.79
C TYR A 57 41.98 34.34 11.91
N HIS A 58 42.85 33.47 12.41
CA HIS A 58 43.73 32.72 11.51
C HIS A 58 42.85 31.91 10.54
N THR A 59 43.26 31.79 9.28
CA THR A 59 42.50 31.05 8.25
C THR A 59 42.12 29.64 8.71
N GLN A 60 43.03 28.94 9.38
CA GLN A 60 42.79 27.60 9.91
C GLN A 60 41.80 27.62 11.08
N CYS A 61 41.96 28.52 12.05
CA CYS A 61 41.04 28.67 13.19
C CYS A 61 39.63 29.07 12.75
N TYR A 62 39.51 29.84 11.66
CA TYR A 62 38.23 30.19 11.07
C TYR A 62 37.55 28.95 10.50
N ARG A 63 38.25 28.22 9.64
CA ARG A 63 37.76 26.98 9.02
C ARG A 63 37.35 25.97 10.08
N ASP A 64 38.21 25.75 11.08
CA ASP A 64 37.94 24.74 12.09
C ASP A 64 36.69 25.01 12.90
N ARG A 65 36.38 26.29 13.13
CA ARG A 65 35.23 26.73 13.92
C ARG A 65 33.94 26.87 13.10
N PHE A 66 34.04 27.23 11.83
CA PHE A 66 32.89 27.70 11.05
C PHE A 66 32.61 26.89 9.78
N ASP A 67 33.53 26.06 9.31
CA ASP A 67 33.27 25.22 8.15
C ASP A 67 32.21 24.17 8.49
N LEU A 68 31.32 23.93 7.53
CA LEU A 68 30.39 22.83 7.60
C LEU A 68 31.17 21.51 7.56
N ARG A 69 30.91 20.60 8.49
CA ARG A 69 31.58 19.30 8.55
C ARG A 69 30.61 18.16 8.29
N CYS A 70 31.11 17.13 7.62
CA CYS A 70 30.36 15.90 7.43
C CYS A 70 30.19 15.17 8.77
N ALA A 71 28.95 14.83 9.13
CA ALA A 71 28.66 14.13 10.38
C ALA A 71 29.19 12.69 10.40
N TYR A 72 29.49 12.10 9.23
CA TYR A 72 30.10 10.77 9.12
C TYR A 72 31.63 10.80 9.20
N CYS A 73 32.31 11.56 8.33
CA CYS A 73 33.78 11.52 8.23
C CYS A 73 34.50 12.68 8.93
N HIS A 74 33.76 13.65 9.48
CA HIS A 74 34.23 14.85 10.18
C HIS A 74 35.12 15.83 9.38
N LYS A 75 35.35 15.53 8.10
CA LYS A 75 36.08 16.42 7.19
C LYS A 75 35.19 17.60 6.74
N PRO A 76 35.79 18.77 6.45
CA PRO A 76 35.06 19.91 5.90
C PRO A 76 34.31 19.55 4.60
N ILE A 77 33.13 20.13 4.44
CA ILE A 77 32.30 20.05 3.25
C ILE A 77 32.56 21.31 2.42
N THR A 78 33.21 21.14 1.27
CA THR A 78 33.58 22.25 0.37
C THR A 78 32.74 22.28 -0.91
N ALA A 79 31.85 21.31 -1.10
CA ALA A 79 31.04 21.11 -2.30
C ALA A 79 29.57 20.86 -1.94
N GLN A 80 28.79 20.34 -2.88
CA GLN A 80 27.41 19.91 -2.64
C GLN A 80 27.36 18.86 -1.52
N TYR A 81 26.31 18.95 -0.69
CA TYR A 81 26.13 18.11 0.48
C TYR A 81 24.68 17.67 0.61
N TYR A 82 24.48 16.61 1.38
CA TYR A 82 23.17 16.08 1.68
C TYR A 82 22.82 16.34 3.15
N THR A 83 21.57 16.72 3.41
CA THR A 83 21.07 16.92 4.77
C THR A 83 20.10 15.82 5.15
N HIS A 84 20.30 15.24 6.33
CA HIS A 84 19.43 14.21 6.87
C HIS A 84 19.36 14.34 8.39
N ASN A 85 18.13 14.43 8.93
CA ASN A 85 17.86 14.62 10.36
C ASN A 85 18.66 15.78 11.00
N GLY A 86 18.78 16.90 10.29
CA GLY A 86 19.49 18.10 10.75
C GLY A 86 21.02 18.03 10.67
N ALA A 87 21.61 16.91 10.25
CA ALA A 87 23.04 16.75 10.03
C ALA A 87 23.39 16.86 8.54
N SER A 88 24.62 17.32 8.25
CA SER A 88 25.16 17.45 6.90
C SER A 88 26.19 16.38 6.60
N TYR A 89 26.17 15.86 5.39
CA TYR A 89 27.04 14.78 4.92
C TYR A 89 27.60 15.10 3.53
N HIS A 90 28.80 14.63 3.21
CA HIS A 90 29.18 14.49 1.80
C HIS A 90 28.19 13.57 1.10
N LEU A 91 27.89 13.83 -0.18
CA LEU A 91 26.93 13.02 -0.93
C LEU A 91 27.30 11.54 -0.94
N GLU A 92 28.57 11.24 -1.21
CA GLU A 92 29.13 9.88 -1.19
C GLU A 92 29.02 9.25 0.21
N CYS A 93 29.44 9.96 1.26
CA CYS A 93 29.33 9.45 2.63
C CYS A 93 27.87 9.13 3.02
N TYR A 94 26.92 9.96 2.59
CA TYR A 94 25.51 9.67 2.81
C TYR A 94 25.11 8.41 2.04
N GLN A 95 25.37 8.33 0.74
CA GLN A 95 24.97 7.20 -0.10
C GLN A 95 25.58 5.86 0.32
N GLU A 96 26.82 5.87 0.82
CA GLU A 96 27.56 4.66 1.14
C GLU A 96 27.25 4.14 2.55
N HIS A 97 27.02 5.04 3.51
CA HIS A 97 27.04 4.68 4.92
C HIS A 97 25.78 5.03 5.70
N ILE A 98 24.92 5.93 5.19
CA ILE A 98 23.80 6.47 5.95
C ILE A 98 22.45 6.23 5.26
N GLY A 99 22.39 6.48 3.96
CA GLY A 99 21.16 6.45 3.17
C GLY A 99 20.63 5.03 2.97
N PRO A 100 19.30 4.85 2.89
CA PRO A 100 18.71 3.54 2.63
C PRO A 100 19.00 3.09 1.19
N ARG A 101 19.00 1.77 0.99
CA ARG A 101 19.08 1.17 -0.35
C ARG A 101 17.71 0.69 -0.78
N CYS A 102 17.43 0.83 -2.07
CA CYS A 102 16.22 0.29 -2.65
C CYS A 102 16.31 -1.24 -2.68
N GLU A 103 15.33 -1.93 -2.13
CA GLU A 103 15.32 -3.39 -2.07
C GLU A 103 15.18 -4.02 -3.47
N TYR A 104 14.56 -3.32 -4.42
CA TYR A 104 14.39 -3.82 -5.78
C TYR A 104 15.64 -3.66 -6.66
N CYS A 105 16.28 -2.49 -6.65
CA CYS A 105 17.41 -2.21 -7.55
C CYS A 105 18.77 -2.11 -6.84
N HIS A 106 18.79 -2.21 -5.51
CA HIS A 106 19.95 -2.17 -4.62
C HIS A 106 20.78 -0.86 -4.63
N LYS A 107 20.36 0.14 -5.41
CA LYS A 107 21.00 1.45 -5.46
C LYS A 107 20.62 2.30 -4.23
N PRO A 108 21.52 3.19 -3.78
CA PRO A 108 21.20 4.17 -2.75
C PRO A 108 19.99 5.01 -3.14
N ILE A 109 19.15 5.33 -2.15
CA ILE A 109 18.01 6.22 -2.31
C ILE A 109 18.41 7.61 -1.84
N LEU A 110 18.23 8.59 -2.73
CA LEU A 110 18.32 10.00 -2.40
C LEU A 110 16.91 10.61 -2.40
N GLY A 111 16.54 11.28 -1.32
CA GLY A 111 15.25 11.95 -1.20
C GLY A 111 14.15 11.04 -0.67
N GLN A 112 12.93 11.26 -1.18
CA GLN A 112 11.73 10.53 -0.74
C GLN A 112 11.75 9.08 -1.22
N TYR A 113 11.13 8.20 -0.43
CA TYR A 113 11.02 6.78 -0.71
C TYR A 113 9.72 6.20 -0.18
N TYR A 114 9.40 5.00 -0.62
CA TYR A 114 8.33 4.18 -0.06
C TYR A 114 8.89 3.13 0.89
N THR A 115 8.11 2.80 1.91
CA THR A 115 8.40 1.68 2.82
C THR A 115 7.32 0.63 2.66
N HIS A 116 7.72 -0.63 2.46
CA HIS A 116 6.82 -1.77 2.38
C HIS A 116 7.48 -2.97 3.06
N GLU A 117 6.77 -3.58 4.02
CA GLU A 117 7.27 -4.73 4.80
C GLU A 117 8.66 -4.47 5.45
N GLY A 118 8.92 -3.23 5.86
CA GLY A 118 10.18 -2.82 6.47
C GLY A 118 11.33 -2.54 5.48
N ALA A 119 11.13 -2.77 4.18
CA ALA A 119 12.09 -2.47 3.13
C ALA A 119 11.81 -1.11 2.47
N PHE A 120 12.85 -0.51 1.86
CA PHE A 120 12.78 0.80 1.23
C PHE A 120 12.82 0.68 -0.29
N TYR A 121 12.12 1.56 -1.00
CA TYR A 121 12.04 1.54 -2.46
C TYR A 121 12.07 2.94 -3.06
N HIS A 122 12.71 3.09 -4.23
CA HIS A 122 12.48 4.27 -5.07
C HIS A 122 11.01 4.34 -5.47
N SER A 123 10.48 5.55 -5.67
CA SER A 123 9.08 5.76 -6.08
C SER A 123 8.71 5.00 -7.35
N GLU A 124 9.59 4.96 -8.34
CA GLU A 124 9.41 4.19 -9.57
C GLU A 124 9.48 2.68 -9.33
N CYS A 125 10.48 2.21 -8.59
CA CYS A 125 10.63 0.78 -8.30
C CYS A 125 9.43 0.23 -7.52
N TYR A 126 8.94 0.99 -6.55
CA TYR A 126 7.74 0.63 -5.79
C TYR A 126 6.51 0.56 -6.70
N ARG A 127 6.26 1.60 -7.50
CA ARG A 127 5.11 1.69 -8.40
C ARG A 127 5.09 0.58 -9.45
N ASP A 128 6.24 0.22 -9.99
CA ASP A 128 6.30 -0.63 -11.16
C ASP A 128 6.39 -2.11 -10.78
N HIS A 129 6.96 -2.43 -9.62
CA HIS A 129 7.31 -3.81 -9.25
C HIS A 129 6.77 -4.31 -7.90
N VAL A 130 6.32 -3.43 -7.00
CA VAL A 130 5.94 -3.82 -5.63
C VAL A 130 4.46 -3.62 -5.36
N VAL A 131 3.93 -2.44 -5.70
CA VAL A 131 2.55 -2.08 -5.38
C VAL A 131 1.56 -3.02 -6.09
N PRO A 132 0.47 -3.43 -5.40
CA PRO A 132 -0.58 -4.21 -6.05
C PRO A 132 -1.19 -3.45 -7.22
N ARG A 133 -1.68 -4.20 -8.21
CA ARG A 133 -2.35 -3.65 -9.39
C ARG A 133 -3.86 -3.86 -9.29
N CYS A 134 -4.60 -2.91 -9.84
CA CYS A 134 -6.04 -3.03 -9.96
C CYS A 134 -6.41 -4.24 -10.82
N ALA A 135 -7.27 -5.11 -10.31
CA ALA A 135 -7.73 -6.30 -11.03
C ALA A 135 -8.49 -5.98 -12.33
N TYR A 136 -9.03 -4.77 -12.49
CA TYR A 136 -9.85 -4.39 -13.64
C TYR A 136 -9.13 -3.52 -14.68
N CYS A 137 -8.29 -2.57 -14.25
CA CYS A 137 -7.57 -1.69 -15.18
C CYS A 137 -6.06 -1.91 -15.24
N GLY A 138 -5.49 -2.78 -14.38
CA GLY A 138 -4.06 -3.09 -14.35
C GLY A 138 -3.17 -1.96 -13.81
N LYS A 139 -3.74 -0.80 -13.48
CA LYS A 139 -3.00 0.34 -12.95
C LYS A 139 -2.45 0.05 -11.55
N PRO A 140 -1.25 0.56 -11.22
CA PRO A 140 -0.70 0.51 -9.87
C PRO A 140 -1.64 1.18 -8.85
N LEU A 141 -1.91 0.52 -7.73
CA LEU A 141 -2.76 1.03 -6.65
C LEU A 141 -1.95 1.88 -5.66
N MET A 142 -1.48 3.05 -6.13
CA MET A 142 -0.65 3.98 -5.35
C MET A 142 -1.40 4.76 -4.27
N SER A 143 -2.74 4.77 -4.35
CA SER A 143 -3.64 5.50 -3.45
C SER A 143 -4.59 4.51 -2.77
N GLU A 144 -5.52 5.01 -1.96
CA GLU A 144 -6.57 4.19 -1.37
C GLU A 144 -7.32 3.37 -2.43
N TYR A 145 -7.52 2.09 -2.13
CA TYR A 145 -8.16 1.12 -3.00
C TYR A 145 -9.19 0.30 -2.22
N LEU A 146 -10.03 -0.43 -2.95
CA LEU A 146 -11.05 -1.30 -2.38
C LEU A 146 -10.62 -2.75 -2.47
N VAL A 147 -11.11 -3.54 -1.51
CA VAL A 147 -10.96 -4.99 -1.49
C VAL A 147 -12.36 -5.58 -1.36
N ASP A 148 -12.75 -6.42 -2.31
CA ASP A 148 -14.03 -7.14 -2.21
C ASP A 148 -13.94 -8.31 -1.22
N HIS A 149 -15.08 -8.94 -0.93
CA HIS A 149 -15.17 -10.12 -0.06
C HIS A 149 -14.35 -11.33 -0.57
N TRP A 150 -13.81 -11.27 -1.78
CA TRP A 150 -12.96 -12.29 -2.40
C TRP A 150 -11.47 -11.92 -2.35
N GLY A 151 -11.09 -10.82 -1.71
CA GLY A 151 -9.71 -10.33 -1.64
C GLY A 151 -9.24 -9.61 -2.91
N THR A 152 -10.14 -9.36 -3.88
CA THR A 152 -9.80 -8.67 -5.13
C THR A 152 -9.52 -7.20 -4.83
N LYS A 153 -8.32 -6.72 -5.15
CA LYS A 153 -7.90 -5.32 -4.98
C LYS A 153 -8.19 -4.51 -6.24
N TYR A 154 -8.87 -3.37 -6.12
CA TYR A 154 -9.23 -2.54 -7.26
C TYR A 154 -9.44 -1.06 -6.93
N CYS A 155 -9.39 -0.22 -7.96
CA CYS A 155 -9.59 1.23 -7.88
C CYS A 155 -11.01 1.59 -7.41
N LYS A 156 -11.14 2.65 -6.59
CA LYS A 156 -12.46 3.12 -6.09
C LYS A 156 -13.42 3.48 -7.21
N GLU A 157 -12.90 4.02 -8.32
CA GLU A 157 -13.67 4.46 -9.48
C GLU A 157 -14.43 3.33 -10.18
N HIS A 158 -14.04 2.07 -9.98
CA HIS A 158 -14.76 0.93 -10.55
C HIS A 158 -16.00 0.54 -9.74
N GLN A 159 -16.11 0.98 -8.49
CA GLN A 159 -17.30 0.74 -7.68
C GLN A 159 -18.48 1.55 -8.27
N GLY A 160 -19.55 0.86 -8.67
CA GLY A 160 -20.70 1.47 -9.34
C GLY A 160 -20.51 1.68 -10.84
N GLN A 161 -19.29 1.57 -11.37
CA GLN A 161 -19.04 1.61 -12.82
C GLN A 161 -19.44 0.31 -13.50
N TYR A 162 -19.20 -0.83 -12.84
CA TYR A 162 -19.51 -2.16 -13.37
C TYR A 162 -20.63 -2.82 -12.56
N PRO A 163 -21.53 -3.58 -13.22
CA PRO A 163 -22.51 -4.38 -12.51
C PRO A 163 -21.83 -5.50 -11.73
N THR A 164 -22.50 -5.99 -10.68
CA THR A 164 -22.05 -7.13 -9.89
C THR A 164 -22.65 -8.44 -10.41
N CYS A 165 -21.92 -9.53 -10.22
CA CYS A 165 -22.40 -10.87 -10.50
C CYS A 165 -23.56 -11.19 -9.55
N ALA A 166 -24.70 -11.60 -10.10
CA ALA A 166 -25.91 -11.91 -9.31
C ALA A 166 -25.71 -13.05 -8.29
N PHE A 167 -24.69 -13.89 -8.46
CA PHE A 167 -24.45 -15.05 -7.59
C PHE A 167 -23.36 -14.83 -6.55
N CYS A 168 -22.31 -14.08 -6.88
CA CYS A 168 -21.13 -13.94 -6.01
C CYS A 168 -20.76 -12.50 -5.68
N GLY A 169 -21.48 -11.52 -6.23
CA GLY A 169 -21.26 -10.10 -5.98
C GLY A 169 -19.99 -9.50 -6.61
N ARG A 170 -19.12 -10.28 -7.28
CA ARG A 170 -17.93 -9.74 -7.96
C ARG A 170 -18.32 -8.75 -9.04
N LEU A 171 -17.59 -7.64 -9.18
CA LEU A 171 -17.78 -6.73 -10.31
C LEU A 171 -17.45 -7.45 -11.63
N VAL A 172 -18.27 -7.20 -12.65
CA VAL A 172 -18.16 -7.82 -13.98
C VAL A 172 -18.00 -6.72 -15.03
N PRO A 173 -16.75 -6.43 -15.44
CA PRO A 173 -16.46 -5.47 -16.51
C PRO A 173 -17.16 -5.87 -17.82
N PRO A 174 -17.44 -4.92 -18.72
CA PRO A 174 -18.11 -5.19 -20.00
C PRO A 174 -17.46 -6.32 -20.81
N GLN A 175 -16.13 -6.44 -20.79
CA GLN A 175 -15.38 -7.48 -21.50
C GLN A 175 -15.65 -8.90 -20.97
N GLN A 176 -16.19 -9.03 -19.76
CA GLN A 176 -16.48 -10.29 -19.10
C GLN A 176 -17.98 -10.64 -19.10
N GLN A 177 -18.83 -9.73 -19.56
CA GLN A 177 -20.28 -9.95 -19.60
C GLN A 177 -20.64 -10.94 -20.71
N ASP A 178 -21.73 -11.68 -20.50
CA ASP A 178 -22.26 -12.58 -21.53
C ASP A 178 -23.17 -11.77 -22.46
N PRO A 179 -22.87 -11.67 -23.78
CA PRO A 179 -23.75 -10.97 -24.71
C PRO A 179 -25.12 -11.65 -24.85
N GLN A 180 -25.22 -12.95 -24.55
CA GLN A 180 -26.42 -13.74 -24.78
C GLN A 180 -27.30 -13.88 -23.53
N SER A 181 -26.83 -13.45 -22.36
CA SER A 181 -27.57 -13.57 -21.09
C SER A 181 -28.13 -12.21 -20.68
N SER A 182 -29.45 -12.04 -20.79
CA SER A 182 -30.14 -10.77 -20.53
C SER A 182 -30.71 -10.64 -19.12
N GLU A 183 -30.90 -11.74 -18.40
CA GLU A 183 -31.67 -11.72 -17.14
C GLU A 183 -30.80 -11.31 -15.94
N HIS A 184 -29.57 -11.81 -15.85
CA HIS A 184 -28.68 -11.58 -14.70
C HIS A 184 -27.22 -11.56 -15.12
N VAL A 185 -26.48 -10.52 -14.70
CA VAL A 185 -25.04 -10.42 -14.95
C VAL A 185 -24.30 -11.53 -14.19
N ARG A 186 -23.44 -12.27 -14.90
CA ARG A 186 -22.68 -13.39 -14.34
C ARG A 186 -21.20 -13.30 -14.68
N CYS A 187 -20.35 -13.37 -13.64
CA CYS A 187 -18.90 -13.38 -13.82
C CYS A 187 -18.41 -14.70 -14.47
N PRO A 188 -17.22 -14.70 -15.11
CA PRO A 188 -16.68 -15.88 -15.78
C PRO A 188 -16.50 -17.09 -14.86
N ILE A 189 -16.11 -16.86 -13.60
CA ILE A 189 -15.90 -17.94 -12.61
C ILE A 189 -17.23 -18.64 -12.29
N CYS A 190 -18.27 -17.86 -12.00
CA CYS A 190 -19.59 -18.40 -11.74
C CYS A 190 -20.13 -19.13 -12.95
N ARG A 191 -19.92 -18.60 -14.16
CA ARG A 191 -20.36 -19.22 -15.42
C ARG A 191 -19.67 -20.56 -15.68
N ALA A 192 -18.35 -20.60 -15.52
CA ALA A 192 -17.57 -21.81 -15.72
C ALA A 192 -17.91 -22.92 -14.70
N SER A 193 -18.35 -22.56 -13.50
CA SER A 193 -18.73 -23.50 -12.44
C SER A 193 -20.24 -23.79 -12.37
N ALA A 194 -21.01 -23.37 -13.38
CA ALA A 194 -22.44 -23.60 -13.44
C ALA A 194 -22.77 -25.10 -13.50
N VAL A 195 -23.74 -25.55 -12.70
CA VAL A 195 -24.29 -26.90 -12.76
C VAL A 195 -25.41 -26.92 -13.80
N GLU A 196 -25.11 -27.40 -14.99
CA GLU A 196 -26.02 -27.33 -16.15
C GLU A 196 -26.73 -28.65 -16.46
N SER A 197 -26.23 -29.77 -15.91
CA SER A 197 -26.77 -31.10 -16.19
C SER A 197 -26.99 -31.94 -14.94
N LEU A 198 -27.99 -32.82 -15.00
CA LEU A 198 -28.32 -33.72 -13.90
C LEU A 198 -27.16 -34.66 -13.50
N PRO A 199 -26.33 -35.20 -14.43
CA PRO A 199 -25.13 -35.96 -14.03
C PRO A 199 -24.15 -35.14 -13.19
N GLN A 200 -23.90 -33.88 -13.54
CA GLN A 200 -23.06 -32.97 -12.74
C GLN A 200 -23.67 -32.73 -11.36
N ALA A 201 -24.98 -32.43 -11.31
CA ALA A 201 -25.71 -32.23 -10.07
C ALA A 201 -25.62 -33.47 -9.15
N ARG A 202 -25.84 -34.67 -9.70
CA ARG A 202 -25.73 -35.94 -8.96
C ARG A 202 -24.33 -36.18 -8.41
N ALA A 203 -23.29 -35.94 -9.21
CA ALA A 203 -21.91 -36.12 -8.77
C ALA A 203 -21.56 -35.18 -7.59
N ILE A 204 -21.96 -33.90 -7.68
CA ILE A 204 -21.76 -32.92 -6.60
C ILE A 204 -22.56 -33.31 -5.35
N PHE A 205 -23.82 -33.70 -5.53
CA PHE A 205 -24.71 -34.09 -4.43
C PHE A 205 -24.22 -35.35 -3.71
N GLN A 206 -23.80 -36.38 -4.44
CA GLN A 206 -23.22 -37.59 -3.85
C GLN A 206 -21.98 -37.28 -3.02
N GLY A 207 -21.07 -36.45 -3.54
CA GLY A 207 -19.89 -36.00 -2.79
C GLY A 207 -20.25 -35.18 -1.55
N LEU A 208 -21.27 -34.32 -1.64
CA LEU A 208 -21.79 -33.57 -0.50
C LEU A 208 -22.36 -34.50 0.58
N MET A 209 -23.19 -35.47 0.21
CA MET A 209 -23.76 -36.43 1.15
C MET A 209 -22.68 -37.25 1.86
N GLN A 210 -21.63 -37.67 1.14
CA GLN A 210 -20.47 -38.34 1.74
C GLN A 210 -19.78 -37.45 2.79
N GLN A 211 -19.61 -36.16 2.50
CA GLN A 211 -19.01 -35.19 3.44
C GLN A 211 -19.88 -34.96 4.68
N LEU A 212 -21.19 -34.79 4.50
CA LEU A 212 -22.13 -34.59 5.61
C LEU A 212 -22.20 -35.84 6.51
N ASN A 213 -22.28 -37.03 5.91
CA ASN A 213 -22.26 -38.29 6.65
C ASN A 213 -20.97 -38.47 7.46
N ALA A 214 -19.82 -38.10 6.90
CA ALA A 214 -18.53 -38.13 7.60
C ALA A 214 -18.48 -37.18 8.81
N GLN A 215 -19.30 -36.12 8.81
CA GLN A 215 -19.46 -35.18 9.93
C GLN A 215 -20.56 -35.62 10.91
N GLY A 216 -21.14 -36.80 10.74
CA GLY A 216 -22.19 -37.34 11.61
C GLY A 216 -23.60 -36.81 11.29
N LEU A 217 -23.76 -35.98 10.24
CA LEU A 217 -25.06 -35.56 9.74
C LEU A 217 -25.61 -36.66 8.84
N GLN A 218 -26.29 -37.62 9.48
CA GLN A 218 -26.83 -38.80 8.83
C GLN A 218 -28.27 -38.55 8.36
N PHE A 219 -28.48 -38.43 7.06
CA PHE A 219 -29.81 -38.46 6.44
C PHE A 219 -30.27 -39.91 6.18
N ASN A 220 -29.92 -40.79 7.12
CA ASN A 220 -30.03 -42.24 7.01
C ASN A 220 -31.48 -42.67 7.17
N ASN A 221 -32.17 -42.84 6.02
CA ASN A 221 -33.16 -43.89 5.73
C ASN A 221 -34.07 -43.57 4.52
N VAL A 222 -33.85 -42.45 3.83
CA VAL A 222 -34.61 -42.10 2.62
C VAL A 222 -33.64 -42.04 1.43
N PRO A 223 -33.93 -42.71 0.29
CA PRO A 223 -33.19 -42.53 -0.94
C PRO A 223 -33.51 -41.14 -1.52
N LEU A 224 -32.87 -40.11 -0.97
CA LEU A 224 -33.07 -38.72 -1.39
C LEU A 224 -32.58 -38.54 -2.82
N GLN A 225 -33.50 -38.14 -3.69
CA GLN A 225 -33.20 -37.85 -5.08
C GLN A 225 -32.86 -36.37 -5.26
N ILE A 226 -32.05 -36.06 -6.26
CA ILE A 226 -31.83 -34.70 -6.70
C ILE A 226 -32.44 -34.51 -8.10
N GLU A 227 -33.27 -33.49 -8.23
CA GLU A 227 -33.82 -33.02 -9.50
C GLU A 227 -33.18 -31.67 -9.86
N LEU A 228 -32.77 -31.51 -11.12
CA LEU A 228 -32.28 -30.23 -11.63
C LEU A 228 -33.40 -29.60 -12.47
N VAL A 229 -33.91 -28.45 -12.03
CA VAL A 229 -35.14 -27.84 -12.58
C VAL A 229 -34.89 -26.47 -13.18
N ASP A 230 -35.75 -26.03 -14.09
CA ASP A 230 -35.79 -24.63 -14.52
C ASP A 230 -36.69 -23.78 -13.59
N ARG A 231 -36.73 -22.46 -13.83
CA ARG A 231 -37.54 -21.52 -13.02
C ARG A 231 -39.04 -21.85 -13.05
N ALA A 232 -39.57 -22.28 -14.19
CA ALA A 232 -40.99 -22.57 -14.35
C ALA A 232 -41.38 -23.81 -13.52
N ARG A 233 -40.58 -24.88 -13.61
CA ARG A 233 -40.77 -26.10 -12.83
C ARG A 233 -40.57 -25.87 -11.33
N LEU A 234 -39.57 -25.08 -10.94
CA LEU A 234 -39.35 -24.72 -9.54
C LEU A 234 -40.55 -23.95 -8.95
N ALA A 235 -41.09 -22.98 -9.70
CA ALA A 235 -42.27 -22.23 -9.29
C ALA A 235 -43.51 -23.12 -9.09
N GLN A 236 -43.69 -24.14 -9.95
CA GLN A 236 -44.75 -25.14 -9.78
C GLN A 236 -44.59 -25.95 -8.49
N LEU A 237 -43.37 -26.43 -8.20
CA LEU A 237 -43.10 -27.23 -6.99
C LEU A 237 -43.31 -26.42 -5.70
N LEU A 238 -43.08 -25.10 -5.74
CA LEU A 238 -43.28 -24.20 -4.61
C LEU A 238 -44.76 -23.84 -4.36
N ASN A 239 -45.68 -24.25 -5.25
CA ASN A 239 -47.12 -23.96 -5.15
C ASN A 239 -47.43 -22.46 -4.88
N GLY A 240 -46.61 -21.55 -5.44
CA GLY A 240 -46.75 -20.10 -5.22
C GLY A 240 -46.45 -19.60 -3.80
N ARG A 241 -45.87 -20.44 -2.92
CA ARG A 241 -45.63 -20.12 -1.50
C ARG A 241 -44.26 -19.50 -1.21
N SER A 242 -43.34 -19.46 -2.17
CA SER A 242 -41.99 -18.91 -1.98
C SER A 242 -41.71 -17.78 -2.96
N GLY A 243 -41.01 -16.76 -2.46
CA GLY A 243 -40.68 -15.54 -3.19
C GLY A 243 -39.89 -15.81 -4.48
N VAL A 244 -39.85 -14.79 -5.33
CA VAL A 244 -39.24 -14.77 -6.68
C VAL A 244 -37.77 -15.28 -6.68
N ASP A 245 -37.13 -15.29 -5.51
CA ASP A 245 -35.70 -15.60 -5.33
C ASP A 245 -35.38 -17.06 -4.95
N ALA A 246 -36.38 -17.95 -4.79
CA ALA A 246 -36.12 -19.34 -4.40
C ALA A 246 -35.18 -20.06 -5.38
N LEU A 247 -34.17 -20.76 -4.86
CA LEU A 247 -33.14 -21.46 -5.65
C LEU A 247 -33.24 -22.99 -5.57
N GLY A 248 -34.05 -23.50 -4.66
CA GLY A 248 -34.34 -24.91 -4.48
C GLY A 248 -35.62 -25.11 -3.69
N VAL A 249 -36.01 -26.38 -3.54
CA VAL A 249 -37.15 -26.81 -2.72
C VAL A 249 -36.96 -28.26 -2.28
N THR A 250 -37.44 -28.59 -1.09
CA THR A 250 -37.56 -29.98 -0.61
C THR A 250 -38.78 -30.67 -1.20
N THR A 251 -38.58 -31.83 -1.83
CA THR A 251 -39.65 -32.58 -2.50
C THR A 251 -40.19 -33.68 -1.60
N HIS A 252 -41.49 -33.97 -1.75
CA HIS A 252 -42.17 -34.96 -0.93
C HIS A 252 -42.98 -35.95 -1.80
N SER A 253 -42.99 -37.22 -1.41
CA SER A 253 -43.92 -38.23 -1.91
C SER A 253 -45.12 -38.35 -0.98
N THR A 254 -46.33 -38.31 -1.54
CA THR A 254 -47.59 -38.45 -0.78
C THR A 254 -48.20 -39.82 -1.05
N HIS A 255 -48.38 -40.61 0.01
CA HIS A 255 -49.07 -41.90 -0.02
C HIS A 255 -50.55 -41.70 0.29
N MET A 256 -51.40 -42.11 -0.65
CA MET A 256 -52.86 -42.04 -0.51
C MET A 256 -53.44 -43.44 -0.30
N LEU A 257 -54.40 -43.58 0.62
CA LEU A 257 -55.32 -44.72 0.67
C LEU A 257 -56.75 -44.18 0.56
N ASN A 258 -57.55 -44.80 -0.29
CA ASN A 258 -58.96 -44.43 -0.50
C ASN A 258 -59.20 -42.94 -0.78
N GLY A 259 -58.26 -42.28 -1.47
CA GLY A 259 -58.34 -40.85 -1.80
C GLY A 259 -57.99 -39.90 -0.64
N GLN A 260 -57.62 -40.42 0.54
CA GLN A 260 -57.13 -39.63 1.66
C GLN A 260 -55.60 -39.72 1.75
N VAL A 261 -54.96 -38.59 2.02
CA VAL A 261 -53.52 -38.52 2.29
C VAL A 261 -53.25 -39.21 3.63
N VAL A 262 -52.50 -40.31 3.58
CA VAL A 262 -52.15 -41.10 4.78
C VAL A 262 -50.77 -40.73 5.30
N ARG A 263 -49.82 -40.46 4.40
CA ARG A 263 -48.44 -40.13 4.79
C ARG A 263 -47.78 -39.28 3.72
N THR A 264 -46.99 -38.31 4.14
CA THR A 264 -46.09 -37.56 3.28
C THR A 264 -44.67 -37.79 3.78
N GLU A 265 -43.80 -38.24 2.89
CA GLU A 265 -42.39 -38.51 3.18
C GLU A 265 -41.53 -37.62 2.28
N VAL A 266 -40.46 -37.05 2.83
CA VAL A 266 -39.48 -36.35 2.00
C VAL A 266 -38.85 -37.38 1.07
N ASN A 267 -38.70 -37.04 -0.21
CA ASN A 267 -38.14 -37.96 -1.22
C ASN A 267 -36.94 -37.38 -1.96
N GLY A 268 -36.58 -36.13 -1.70
CA GLY A 268 -35.47 -35.48 -2.36
C GLY A 268 -35.48 -33.96 -2.26
N ILE A 269 -34.69 -33.35 -3.13
CA ILE A 269 -34.61 -31.91 -3.33
C ILE A 269 -34.63 -31.61 -4.83
N ALA A 270 -35.25 -30.50 -5.20
CA ALA A 270 -35.16 -29.93 -6.54
C ALA A 270 -34.39 -28.62 -6.47
N VAL A 271 -33.37 -28.45 -7.31
CA VAL A 271 -32.47 -27.29 -7.30
C VAL A 271 -32.43 -26.64 -8.67
N LEU A 272 -32.39 -25.31 -8.71
CA LEU A 272 -32.37 -24.55 -9.95
C LEU A 272 -31.12 -24.85 -10.79
N ARG A 273 -31.32 -25.08 -12.09
CA ARG A 273 -30.26 -25.24 -13.08
C ARG A 273 -29.43 -23.97 -13.24
N GLY A 274 -28.14 -24.14 -13.47
CA GLY A 274 -27.23 -23.06 -13.82
C GLY A 274 -26.65 -22.34 -12.61
N LEU A 275 -26.95 -22.77 -11.38
CA LEU A 275 -26.29 -22.23 -10.19
C LEU A 275 -24.78 -22.55 -10.20
N PRO A 276 -23.91 -21.61 -9.75
CA PRO A 276 -22.50 -21.94 -9.51
C PRO A 276 -22.37 -23.05 -8.47
N SER A 277 -21.42 -23.97 -8.65
CA SER A 277 -21.25 -25.17 -7.82
C SER A 277 -21.24 -24.92 -6.30
N THR A 278 -20.61 -23.84 -5.82
CA THR A 278 -20.61 -23.49 -4.39
C THR A 278 -22.00 -23.11 -3.89
N LEU A 279 -22.73 -22.30 -4.66
CA LEU A 279 -24.10 -21.91 -4.31
C LEU A 279 -25.04 -23.11 -4.42
N PHE A 280 -24.87 -23.95 -5.45
CA PHE A 280 -25.61 -25.19 -5.62
C PHE A 280 -25.47 -26.10 -4.39
N ARG A 281 -24.25 -26.30 -3.88
CA ARG A 281 -24.00 -27.05 -2.63
C ARG A 281 -24.71 -26.41 -1.45
N GLY A 282 -24.62 -25.09 -1.29
CA GLY A 282 -25.29 -24.36 -0.21
C GLY A 282 -26.81 -24.52 -0.24
N VAL A 283 -27.42 -24.43 -1.41
CA VAL A 283 -28.85 -24.69 -1.61
C VAL A 283 -29.18 -26.14 -1.27
N CYS A 284 -28.38 -27.12 -1.72
CA CYS A 284 -28.61 -28.52 -1.37
C CYS A 284 -28.63 -28.73 0.15
N VAL A 285 -27.66 -28.18 0.88
CA VAL A 285 -27.62 -28.28 2.34
C VAL A 285 -28.81 -27.58 2.99
N HIS A 286 -29.20 -26.39 2.51
CA HIS A 286 -30.35 -25.66 3.01
C HIS A 286 -31.64 -26.47 2.86
N GLU A 287 -31.90 -27.00 1.66
CA GLU A 287 -33.09 -27.80 1.39
C GLU A 287 -33.06 -29.13 2.15
N LEU A 288 -31.92 -29.81 2.22
CA LEU A 288 -31.78 -31.00 3.07
C LEU A 288 -32.03 -30.69 4.55
N GLY A 289 -31.86 -29.46 5.01
CA GLY A 289 -32.20 -29.04 6.36
C GLY A 289 -33.71 -28.97 6.64
N HIS A 290 -34.54 -28.88 5.59
CA HIS A 290 -36.01 -28.98 5.69
C HIS A 290 -36.52 -30.42 5.54
N ALA A 291 -35.63 -31.37 5.21
CA ALA A 291 -35.93 -32.79 5.04
C ALA A 291 -35.99 -33.55 6.37
#